data_AF-A0A937X7U0-F1
#
_entry.id   AF-A0A937X7U0-F1
#
_cell.length_a   1.000
_cell.length_b   1.000
_cell.length_c   1.000
_cell.angle_alpha   90.00
_cell.angle_beta   90.00
_cell.angle_gamma   90.00
#
_symmetry.space_group_name_H-M   'P 1'
#
loop_
_entity.id
_entity.type
_entity.pdbx_description
1 polymer ?
#
loop_
_entity_poly.entity_id
_entity_poly.type
_entity_poly.pdbx_seq_one_letter_code
_entity_poly.pdbx_strand_id
1 'polypeptide(L)'
;ALGAQADSLRALRAQVRLEQEALAARSAELEGRIESWKALQQADDDAHARQIASLARVYSAMKPEAAARVLVRLDEATFEQIVARLEPRAAGKILALIDPERVARLARPARPSPGGAASSGETGVTS
;
A
#
# COMPACT_ATOMS: atom_id res chain seq x y z
N ALA A 1 -42.17 45.01 7.48
CA ALA A 1 -41.56 44.16 6.44
C ALA A 1 -40.04 44.04 6.60
N LEU A 2 -39.28 45.15 6.68
CA LEU A 2 -37.80 45.14 6.75
C LEU A 2 -37.22 44.42 7.99
N GLY A 3 -37.86 44.50 9.17
CA GLY A 3 -37.42 43.78 10.37
C GLY A 3 -37.47 42.25 10.22
N ALA A 4 -38.55 41.70 9.67
CA ALA A 4 -38.70 40.26 9.44
C ALA A 4 -37.67 39.71 8.43
N GLN A 5 -37.30 40.50 7.41
CA GLN A 5 -36.24 40.13 6.47
C GLN A 5 -34.86 40.11 7.14
N ALA A 6 -34.56 41.09 8.01
CA ALA A 6 -33.32 41.11 8.78
C ALA A 6 -33.20 39.93 9.75
N ASP A 7 -34.31 39.52 10.38
CA ASP A 7 -34.36 38.34 11.26
C ASP A 7 -34.14 37.04 10.48
N SER A 8 -34.80 36.89 9.33
CA SER A 8 -34.61 35.73 8.46
C SER A 8 -33.16 35.61 7.96
N LEU A 9 -32.52 36.72 7.60
CA LEU A 9 -31.12 36.73 7.16
C LEU A 9 -30.16 36.36 8.30
N ARG A 10 -30.43 36.83 9.53
CA ARG A 10 -29.65 36.44 10.71
C ARG A 10 -29.77 34.96 11.02
N ALA A 11 -30.98 34.40 10.96
CA ALA A 11 -31.22 32.98 11.16
C ALA A 11 -30.48 32.13 10.12
N LEU A 12 -30.57 32.50 8.83
CA LEU A 12 -29.86 31.79 7.77
C LEU A 12 -28.34 31.84 7.96
N ARG A 13 -27.77 33.00 8.31
CA ARG A 13 -26.32 33.14 8.57
C ARG A 13 -25.88 32.28 9.76
N ALA A 14 -26.69 32.22 10.81
CA ALA A 14 -26.41 31.36 11.96
C ALA A 14 -26.45 29.88 11.58
N GLN A 15 -27.43 29.46 10.78
CA GLN A 15 -27.53 28.09 10.29
C GLN A 15 -26.32 27.71 9.41
N VAL A 16 -25.97 28.55 8.43
CA VAL A 16 -24.81 28.32 7.55
C VAL A 16 -23.53 28.21 8.38
N ARG A 17 -23.37 29.03 9.42
CA ARG A 17 -22.22 28.93 10.32
C ARG A 17 -22.18 27.60 11.07
N LEU A 18 -23.31 27.13 11.62
CA LEU A 18 -23.38 25.84 12.30
C LEU A 18 -23.06 24.68 11.36
N GLU A 19 -23.57 24.72 10.13
CA GLU A 19 -23.26 23.73 9.10
C GLU A 19 -21.78 23.75 8.72
N GLN A 20 -21.17 24.93 8.56
CA GLN A 20 -19.73 25.07 8.31
C GLN A 20 -18.89 24.49 9.45
N GLU A 21 -19.25 24.76 10.71
CA GLU A 21 -18.56 24.22 11.88
C GLU A 21 -18.70 22.68 11.96
N ALA A 22 -19.89 22.15 11.66
CA ALA A 22 -20.13 20.70 11.62
C ALA A 22 -19.34 20.02 10.48
N LEU A 23 -19.31 20.62 9.29
CA LEU A 23 -18.52 20.13 8.16
C LEU A 23 -17.03 20.17 8.47
N ALA A 24 -16.53 21.25 9.08
CA ALA A 24 -15.13 21.36 9.48
C ALA A 24 -14.75 20.26 10.50
N ALA A 25 -15.60 20.01 11.49
CA ALA A 25 -15.40 18.93 12.46
C ALA A 25 -15.38 17.55 11.78
N ARG A 26 -16.28 17.31 10.83
CA ARG A 26 -16.34 16.05 10.09
C ARG A 26 -15.11 15.85 9.18
N SER A 27 -14.65 16.91 8.51
CA SER A 27 -13.44 16.86 7.70
C SER A 27 -12.21 16.52 8.55
N ALA A 28 -12.05 17.16 9.70
CA ALA A 28 -10.95 16.88 10.62
C ALA A 28 -10.99 15.42 11.13
N GLU A 29 -12.17 14.87 11.42
CA GLU A 29 -12.32 13.45 11.79
C GLU A 29 -11.88 12.51 10.65
N LEU A 30 -12.31 12.80 9.41
CA LEU A 30 -11.95 12.00 8.24
C LEU A 30 -10.45 12.06 7.95
N GLU A 31 -9.84 13.24 8.05
CA GLU A 31 -8.39 13.41 7.93
C GLU A 31 -7.64 12.59 8.99
N GLY A 32 -8.08 12.66 10.26
CA GLY A 32 -7.52 11.84 11.34
C GLY A 32 -7.63 10.34 11.07
N ARG A 33 -8.77 9.90 10.52
CA ARG A 33 -8.95 8.50 10.10
C ARG A 33 -8.00 8.15 8.97
N ILE A 34 -7.89 8.96 7.92
CA ILE A 34 -6.99 8.72 6.80
C ILE A 34 -5.55 8.55 7.28
N GLU A 35 -5.08 9.42 8.17
CA GLU A 35 -3.72 9.31 8.73
C GLU A 35 -3.55 8.03 9.56
N SER A 36 -4.55 7.64 10.36
CA SER A 36 -4.50 6.37 11.08
C SER A 36 -4.45 5.14 10.16
N TRP A 37 -5.20 5.15 9.06
CA TRP A 37 -5.20 4.08 8.06
C TRP A 37 -3.86 4.01 7.33
N LYS A 38 -3.28 5.15 6.94
CA LYS A 38 -1.94 5.21 6.34
C LYS A 38 -0.87 4.65 7.29
N ALA A 39 -0.91 5.03 8.56
CA ALA A 39 0.05 4.54 9.56
C ALA A 39 -0.06 3.02 9.76
N LEU A 40 -1.28 2.47 9.80
CA LEU A 40 -1.50 1.02 9.87
C LEU A 40 -0.99 0.31 8.61
N GLN A 41 -1.26 0.85 7.42
CA GLN A 41 -0.76 0.27 6.17
C GLN A 41 0.77 0.26 6.13
N GLN A 42 1.41 1.36 6.51
CA GLN A 42 2.87 1.45 6.57
C GLN A 42 3.47 0.44 7.56
N ALA A 43 2.84 0.27 8.73
CA ALA A 43 3.29 -0.70 9.72
C ALA A 43 3.17 -2.15 9.21
N ASP A 44 2.11 -2.46 8.47
CA ASP A 44 1.91 -3.77 7.83
C ASP A 44 2.95 -4.01 6.73
N ASP A 45 3.16 -3.02 5.85
CA ASP A 45 4.16 -3.07 4.79
C ASP A 45 5.58 -3.29 5.37
N ASP A 46 5.93 -2.60 6.46
CA ASP A 46 7.20 -2.75 7.16
C ASP A 46 7.34 -4.11 7.86
N ALA A 47 6.26 -4.63 8.45
CA ALA A 47 6.25 -5.95 9.06
C ALA A 47 6.44 -7.04 7.99
N HIS A 48 5.72 -6.94 6.87
CA HIS A 48 5.84 -7.82 5.72
C HIS A 48 7.26 -7.75 5.12
N ALA A 49 7.81 -6.56 4.90
CA ALA A 49 9.17 -6.39 4.39
C ALA A 49 10.22 -7.04 5.29
N ARG A 50 10.08 -6.89 6.62
CA ARG A 50 10.95 -7.56 7.62
C ARG A 50 10.81 -9.07 7.58
N GLN A 51 9.60 -9.59 7.44
CA GLN A 51 9.35 -11.02 7.31
C GLN A 51 10.01 -11.60 6.06
N ILE A 52 9.82 -10.98 4.89
CA ILE A 52 10.44 -11.42 3.63
C ILE A 52 11.97 -11.38 3.76
N ALA A 53 12.53 -10.31 4.32
CA ALA A 53 13.98 -10.21 4.52
C ALA A 53 14.53 -11.32 5.46
N SER A 54 13.78 -11.66 6.51
CA SER A 54 14.12 -12.77 7.41
C SER A 54 14.11 -14.12 6.68
N LEU A 55 13.04 -14.40 5.92
CA LEU A 55 12.94 -15.63 5.13
C LEU A 55 14.05 -15.74 4.09
N ALA A 56 14.38 -14.65 3.40
CA ALA A 56 15.49 -14.62 2.45
C ALA A 56 16.83 -14.95 3.12
N ARG A 57 17.10 -14.44 4.34
CA ARG A 57 18.30 -14.80 5.11
C ARG A 57 18.31 -16.27 5.48
N VAL A 58 17.19 -16.82 5.95
CA VAL A 58 17.06 -18.24 6.30
C VAL A 58 17.33 -19.12 5.07
N TYR A 59 16.70 -18.81 3.93
CA TYR A 59 16.90 -19.59 2.71
C TYR A 59 18.30 -19.43 2.12
N SER A 60 18.94 -18.27 2.31
CA SER A 60 20.34 -18.07 1.89
C SER A 60 21.32 -18.92 2.72
N ALA A 61 21.03 -19.17 3.99
CA ALA A 61 21.83 -20.02 4.87
C ALA A 61 21.48 -21.52 4.75
N MET A 62 20.35 -21.85 4.15
CA MET A 62 19.87 -23.22 3.97
C MET A 62 20.59 -23.92 2.79
N LYS A 63 20.63 -25.26 2.80
CA LYS A 63 21.11 -26.04 1.66
C LYS A 63 20.30 -25.71 0.39
N PRO A 64 20.93 -25.46 -0.77
CA PRO A 64 20.23 -25.02 -1.98
C PRO A 64 19.07 -25.92 -2.40
N GLU A 65 19.24 -27.23 -2.30
CA GLU A 65 18.23 -28.22 -2.70
C GLU A 65 17.02 -28.22 -1.76
N ALA A 66 17.23 -27.89 -0.49
CA ALA A 66 16.15 -27.74 0.47
C ALA A 66 15.40 -26.41 0.24
N ALA A 67 16.13 -25.33 -0.03
CA ALA A 67 15.54 -24.02 -0.34
C ALA A 67 14.70 -24.06 -1.62
N ALA A 68 15.22 -24.66 -2.70
CA ALA A 68 14.49 -24.82 -3.95
C ALA A 68 13.17 -25.59 -3.75
N ARG A 69 13.21 -26.70 -2.99
CA ARG A 69 12.00 -27.50 -2.67
C ARG A 69 10.91 -26.70 -1.96
N VAL A 70 11.29 -25.76 -1.09
CA VAL A 70 10.33 -24.89 -0.41
C VAL A 70 9.83 -23.79 -1.35
N LEU A 71 10.73 -23.10 -2.05
CA LEU A 71 10.40 -21.98 -2.94
C LEU A 71 9.48 -22.37 -4.11
N VAL A 72 9.58 -23.61 -4.62
CA VAL A 72 8.68 -24.12 -5.68
C VAL A 72 7.22 -24.21 -5.23
N ARG A 73 6.96 -24.29 -3.92
CA ARG A 73 5.60 -24.38 -3.36
C ARG A 73 4.98 -23.02 -3.03
N LEU A 74 5.75 -21.94 -3.14
CA LEU A 74 5.25 -20.59 -2.88
C LEU A 74 4.50 -20.04 -4.09
N ASP A 75 3.54 -19.17 -3.84
CA ASP A 75 2.92 -18.35 -4.87
C ASP A 75 3.96 -17.45 -5.57
N GLU A 76 3.63 -16.98 -6.78
CA GLU A 76 4.57 -16.23 -7.61
C GLU A 76 5.00 -14.91 -6.96
N ALA A 77 4.08 -14.19 -6.32
CA ALA A 77 4.38 -12.88 -5.72
C ALA A 77 5.34 -13.02 -4.52
N THR A 78 5.11 -14.01 -3.67
CA THR A 78 6.01 -14.28 -2.53
C THR A 78 7.36 -14.81 -2.99
N PHE A 79 7.38 -15.68 -3.99
CA PHE A 79 8.61 -16.19 -4.61
C PHE A 79 9.48 -15.04 -5.14
N GLU A 80 8.90 -14.14 -5.94
CA GLU A 80 9.58 -12.96 -6.48
C GLU A 80 10.18 -12.09 -5.37
N GLN A 81 9.39 -11.77 -4.35
CA GLN A 81 9.82 -10.89 -3.25
C GLN A 81 10.97 -11.47 -2.43
N ILE A 82 10.95 -12.79 -2.19
CA ILE A 82 12.01 -13.49 -1.46
C ILE A 82 13.27 -13.59 -2.31
N VAL A 83 13.15 -14.00 -3.57
CA VAL A 83 14.29 -14.16 -4.48
C VAL A 83 15.01 -12.83 -4.69
N ALA A 84 14.27 -11.72 -4.82
CA ALA A 84 14.84 -10.38 -4.93
C ALA A 84 15.70 -9.96 -3.73
N ARG A 85 15.56 -10.63 -2.58
CA ARG A 85 16.29 -10.35 -1.33
C ARG A 85 17.26 -11.45 -0.92
N LEU A 86 17.39 -12.52 -1.71
CA LEU A 86 18.37 -13.57 -1.47
C LEU A 86 19.80 -13.02 -1.64
N GLU A 87 20.74 -13.60 -0.91
CA GLU A 87 22.16 -13.35 -1.15
C GLU A 87 22.52 -13.83 -2.57
N PRO A 88 23.25 -13.04 -3.39
CA PRO A 88 23.41 -13.34 -4.82
C PRO A 88 23.98 -14.72 -5.13
N ARG A 89 24.94 -15.22 -4.33
CA ARG A 89 25.52 -16.56 -4.54
C ARG A 89 24.52 -17.66 -4.19
N ALA A 90 23.79 -17.52 -3.08
CA ALA A 90 22.71 -18.43 -2.74
C ALA A 90 21.60 -18.43 -3.80
N ALA A 91 21.19 -17.25 -4.27
CA ALA A 91 20.18 -17.10 -5.33
C ALA A 91 20.58 -17.88 -6.59
N GLY A 92 21.81 -17.71 -7.09
CA GLY A 92 22.28 -18.43 -8.27
C GLY A 92 22.23 -19.95 -8.12
N LYS A 93 22.64 -20.47 -6.96
CA LYS A 93 22.60 -21.92 -6.68
C LYS A 93 21.18 -22.45 -6.56
N ILE A 94 20.28 -21.70 -5.92
CA ILE A 94 18.90 -22.10 -5.68
C ILE A 94 18.09 -22.05 -6.99
N LEU A 95 18.22 -20.96 -7.75
CA LEU A 95 17.48 -20.77 -9.00
C LEU A 95 17.88 -21.79 -10.07
N ALA A 96 19.13 -22.27 -10.07
CA ALA A 96 19.58 -23.36 -10.94
C ALA A 96 18.86 -24.70 -10.68
N LEU A 97 18.16 -24.82 -9.55
CA LEU A 97 17.39 -26.02 -9.16
C LEU A 97 15.88 -25.83 -9.32
N ILE A 98 15.44 -24.71 -9.89
CA ILE A 98 14.03 -24.37 -10.13
C ILE A 98 13.78 -24.40 -11.64
N ASP A 99 12.52 -24.67 -12.01
CA ASP A 99 12.06 -24.62 -13.40
C ASP A 99 12.53 -23.31 -14.09
N PRO A 100 13.30 -23.40 -15.19
CA PRO A 100 13.85 -22.22 -15.86
C PRO A 100 12.76 -21.29 -16.41
N GLU A 101 11.59 -21.80 -16.81
CA GLU A 101 10.47 -20.97 -17.27
C GLU A 101 9.91 -20.12 -16.14
N ARG A 102 9.96 -20.63 -14.89
CA ARG A 102 9.59 -19.85 -13.72
C ARG A 102 10.63 -18.78 -13.41
N VAL A 103 11.91 -19.14 -13.45
CA VAL A 103 13.00 -18.19 -13.20
C VAL A 103 13.02 -17.07 -14.25
N ALA A 104 12.76 -17.39 -15.52
CA ALA A 104 12.72 -16.41 -16.61
C ALA A 104 11.66 -15.31 -16.39
N ARG A 105 10.56 -15.61 -15.69
CA ARG A 105 9.53 -14.60 -15.38
C ARG A 105 10.02 -13.51 -14.43
N LEU A 106 11.06 -13.77 -13.63
CA LEU A 106 11.70 -12.76 -12.77
C LEU A 106 12.34 -11.62 -13.56
N ALA A 107 12.77 -11.87 -14.80
CA ALA A 107 13.37 -10.86 -15.67
C ALA A 107 12.33 -9.94 -16.32
N ARG A 108 11.03 -10.25 -16.20
CA ARG A 108 9.97 -9.39 -16.68
C ARG A 108 9.88 -8.17 -15.77
N PRO A 109 9.68 -6.95 -16.31
CA PRO A 109 9.43 -5.78 -15.47
C PRO A 109 8.25 -6.07 -14.55
N ALA A 110 8.44 -5.81 -13.26
CA ALA A 110 7.39 -5.89 -12.25
C ALA A 110 6.23 -5.03 -12.75
N ARG A 111 5.10 -5.67 -13.08
CA ARG A 111 3.90 -4.92 -13.44
C ARG A 111 3.47 -4.17 -12.18
N PRO A 112 3.24 -2.85 -12.26
CA PRO A 112 2.68 -2.13 -11.13
C PRO A 112 1.36 -2.80 -10.74
N SER A 113 1.27 -3.23 -9.48
CA SER A 113 0.02 -3.76 -8.93
C SER A 113 -1.06 -2.68 -9.06
N PRO A 114 -2.25 -2.99 -9.60
CA PRO A 114 -3.32 -2.00 -9.79
C PRO A 114 -3.89 -1.43 -8.47
N GLY A 115 -3.37 -1.82 -7.30
CA GLY A 115 -3.83 -1.35 -5.99
C GLY A 115 -3.28 0.00 -5.52
N GLY A 116 -2.35 0.65 -6.24
CA GLY A 116 -1.72 1.91 -5.80
C GLY A 116 -2.12 3.18 -6.56
N ALA A 117 -2.85 3.07 -7.66
CA ALA A 117 -3.07 4.17 -8.61
C ALA A 117 -4.49 4.78 -8.59
N ALA A 118 -5.25 4.57 -7.52
CA ALA A 118 -6.56 5.19 -7.34
C ALA A 118 -6.52 6.29 -6.27
N SER A 119 -5.66 7.31 -6.44
CA SER A 119 -5.82 8.58 -5.70
C SER A 119 -5.36 9.83 -6.46
N SER A 120 -4.90 9.71 -7.71
CA SER A 120 -4.71 10.87 -8.59
C SER A 120 -6.02 11.18 -9.32
N GLY A 121 -7.06 11.50 -8.56
CA GLY A 121 -8.28 12.09 -9.07
C GLY A 121 -8.03 13.57 -9.34
N GLU A 122 -7.94 13.90 -10.62
CA GLU A 122 -8.01 15.24 -11.20
C GLU A 122 -8.95 16.19 -10.44
N THR A 123 -8.44 17.33 -10.00
CA THR A 123 -9.22 18.58 -10.01
C THR A 123 -8.40 19.64 -10.72
N GLY A 124 -8.42 19.58 -12.05
CA GLY A 124 -8.26 20.77 -12.86
C GLY A 124 -9.48 21.65 -12.67
N VAL A 125 -9.39 22.62 -11.76
CA VAL A 125 -10.33 23.75 -11.72
C VAL A 125 -9.69 24.88 -12.51
N THR A 126 -10.02 24.92 -13.80
CA THR A 126 -10.06 26.15 -14.58
C THR A 126 -11.53 26.51 -14.74
N SER A 127 -12.00 27.51 -13.99
CA SER A 127 -12.99 28.52 -14.38
C SER A 127 -13.18 29.49 -13.23
#